data_AF-H2Y199-F1
#
_entry.id   AF-H2Y199-F1
#
_cell.length_a   1.000
_cell.length_b   1.000
_cell.length_c   1.000
_cell.angle_alpha   90.00
_cell.angle_beta   90.00
_cell.angle_gamma   90.00
#
_symmetry.space_group_name_H-M   'P 1'
#
loop_
_entity.id
_entity.type
_entity.pdbx_description
1 polymer ?
#
loop_
_entity_poly.entity_id
_entity_poly.type
_entity_poly.pdbx_seq_one_letter_code
_entity_poly.pdbx_strand_id
1 'polypeptide(L)'
;MIHTKNFTPVPAIIFNCVLSLLYLVSGDIWSLITYFSFFNWLCVGMAILGLLHWRYKYPELERPVKMHIALPITFFFAAAFLVIMAVYAAPKECLIGACIVLTGIPVYLIGVRYQDKQPQWMDNGMVRGTIAIQTMLQVVFQEGA
;
A
#
# COMPACT_ATOMS: atom_id res chain seq x y z
N MET A 1 4.19 5.11 -15.88
CA MET A 1 5.22 5.64 -16.80
C MET A 1 6.06 4.48 -17.29
N ILE A 2 6.23 4.34 -18.59
CA ILE A 2 6.98 3.25 -19.23
C ILE A 2 8.11 3.84 -20.06
N HIS A 3 9.28 3.20 -20.04
CA HIS A 3 10.42 3.56 -20.88
C HIS A 3 10.13 3.24 -22.35
N THR A 4 10.37 4.22 -23.23
CA THR A 4 10.02 4.16 -24.65
C THR A 4 10.63 2.98 -25.42
N LYS A 5 11.90 2.65 -25.19
CA LYS A 5 12.60 1.56 -25.89
C LYS A 5 12.44 0.17 -25.25
N ASN A 6 12.56 0.11 -23.92
CA ASN A 6 12.65 -1.16 -23.20
C ASN A 6 11.29 -1.61 -22.65
N PHE A 7 10.25 -0.79 -22.76
CA PHE A 7 8.91 -1.04 -22.22
C PHE A 7 8.89 -1.41 -20.72
N THR A 8 9.88 -0.92 -19.96
CA THR A 8 9.99 -1.17 -18.52
C THR A 8 9.55 0.05 -17.69
N PRO A 9 8.91 -0.16 -16.52
CA PRO A 9 8.51 0.93 -15.62
C PRO A 9 9.70 1.42 -14.78
N VAL A 10 10.68 2.06 -15.42
CA VAL A 10 11.96 2.46 -14.81
C VAL A 10 11.80 3.29 -13.52
N PRO A 11 10.95 4.34 -13.44
CA PRO A 11 10.80 5.12 -12.21
C PRO A 11 10.29 4.29 -11.03
N ALA A 12 9.39 3.33 -11.28
CA ALA A 12 8.85 2.46 -10.24
C ALA A 12 9.92 1.49 -9.70
N ILE A 13 10.76 0.96 -10.59
CA ILE A 13 11.88 0.07 -10.22
C ILE A 13 12.91 0.84 -9.39
N ILE A 14 13.26 2.06 -9.79
CA ILE A 14 14.20 2.92 -9.03
C ILE A 14 13.64 3.20 -7.63
N PHE A 15 12.37 3.59 -7.54
CA PHE A 15 11.72 3.84 -6.25
C PHE A 15 11.74 2.61 -5.34
N ASN A 16 11.41 1.43 -5.87
CA ASN A 16 11.47 0.18 -5.12
C ASN A 16 12.92 -0.16 -4.68
N CYS A 17 13.90 0.08 -5.55
CA CYS A 17 15.31 -0.14 -5.22
C CYS A 17 15.78 0.76 -4.07
N VAL A 18 15.42 2.05 -4.11
CA VAL A 18 15.73 3.00 -3.02
C VAL A 18 15.07 2.58 -1.71
N LEU A 19 13.79 2.19 -1.73
CA LEU A 19 13.12 1.68 -0.53
C LEU A 19 13.79 0.42 0.03
N SER A 20 14.18 -0.52 -0.82
CA SER A 20 14.91 -1.73 -0.39
C SER A 20 16.26 -1.39 0.24
N LEU A 21 16.98 -0.41 -0.31
CA LEU A 21 18.24 0.07 0.28
C LEU A 21 18.01 0.75 1.63
N LEU A 22 16.91 1.49 1.81
CA LEU A 22 16.55 2.05 3.11
C LEU A 22 16.28 0.96 4.15
N TYR A 23 15.60 -0.12 3.76
CA TYR A 23 15.40 -1.28 4.65
C TYR A 23 16.70 -2.02 4.96
N LEU A 24 17.67 -2.06 4.04
CA LEU A 24 18.98 -2.67 4.28
C LEU A 24 19.75 -1.99 5.43
N VAL A 25 19.51 -0.70 5.66
CA VAL A 25 20.12 0.06 6.77
C VAL A 25 19.50 -0.31 8.13
N SER A 26 18.37 -1.03 8.16
CA SER A 26 17.78 -1.49 9.42
C SER A 26 18.66 -2.57 10.07
N GLY A 27 19.06 -2.35 11.32
CA GLY A 27 20.09 -3.13 12.00
C GLY A 27 19.72 -4.57 12.41
N ASP A 28 18.46 -4.99 12.25
CA ASP A 28 18.02 -6.35 12.59
C ASP A 28 16.92 -6.88 11.66
N ILE A 29 17.15 -8.06 11.09
CA ILE A 29 16.24 -8.73 10.16
C ILE A 29 14.98 -9.25 10.86
N TRP A 30 15.07 -9.62 12.15
CA TRP A 30 13.93 -10.16 12.90
C TRP A 30 12.89 -9.07 13.21
N SER A 31 13.36 -7.88 13.58
CA SER A 31 12.53 -6.67 13.64
C SER A 31 11.84 -6.41 12.30
N LEU A 32 12.59 -6.46 11.19
CA LEU A 32 12.05 -6.23 9.84
C LEU A 32 10.94 -7.22 9.47
N ILE A 33 11.13 -8.50 9.75
CA ILE A 33 10.12 -9.55 9.53
C ILE A 33 8.87 -9.26 10.36
N THR A 34 9.03 -8.79 11.60
CA THR A 34 7.91 -8.48 12.49
C THR A 34 7.11 -7.27 11.99
N TYR A 35 7.78 -6.21 11.53
CA TYR A 35 7.13 -5.06 10.88
C TYR A 35 6.30 -5.47 9.66
N PHE A 36 6.93 -6.21 8.74
CA PHE A 36 6.30 -6.65 7.50
C PHE A 36 5.12 -7.58 7.79
N SER A 37 5.29 -8.54 8.69
CA SER A 37 4.25 -9.51 9.04
C SER A 37 3.04 -8.83 9.68
N PHE A 38 3.25 -7.90 10.62
CA PHE A 38 2.17 -7.13 11.24
C PHE A 38 1.33 -6.41 10.19
N PHE A 39 1.98 -5.64 9.30
CA PHE A 39 1.28 -4.91 8.25
C PHE A 39 0.57 -5.84 7.26
N ASN A 40 1.23 -6.91 6.83
CA ASN A 40 0.67 -7.88 5.90
C ASN A 40 -0.61 -8.53 6.47
N TRP A 41 -0.56 -9.03 7.71
CA TRP A 41 -1.72 -9.66 8.34
C TRP A 41 -2.85 -8.67 8.63
N LEU A 42 -2.52 -7.41 8.94
CA LEU A 42 -3.50 -6.33 9.07
C LEU A 42 -4.21 -6.08 7.73
N CYS A 43 -3.47 -5.92 6.63
CA CYS A 43 -4.03 -5.73 5.28
C CYS A 43 -4.88 -6.92 4.83
N VAL A 44 -4.40 -8.15 5.04
CA VAL A 44 -5.14 -9.38 4.74
C VAL A 44 -6.44 -9.43 5.55
N GLY A 45 -6.38 -9.14 6.85
CA GLY A 45 -7.55 -9.05 7.72
C GLY A 45 -8.59 -8.04 7.22
N MET A 46 -8.15 -6.83 6.84
CA MET A 46 -9.03 -5.80 6.27
C MET A 46 -9.64 -6.21 4.93
N ALA A 47 -8.88 -6.86 4.05
CA ALA A 47 -9.39 -7.34 2.77
C ALA A 47 -10.48 -8.41 2.95
N ILE A 48 -10.29 -9.34 3.90
CA ILE A 48 -11.28 -10.36 4.24
C ILE A 48 -12.52 -9.72 4.86
N LEU A 49 -12.36 -8.76 5.78
CA LEU A 49 -13.48 -7.99 6.32
C LEU A 49 -14.27 -7.28 5.21
N GLY A 50 -13.58 -6.67 4.25
CA GLY A 50 -14.19 -6.08 3.07
C GLY A 50 -15.00 -7.10 2.26
N LEU A 51 -14.45 -8.30 2.04
CA LEU A 51 -15.13 -9.40 1.38
C LEU A 51 -16.39 -9.85 2.14
N LEU A 52 -16.32 -10.02 3.46
CA LEU A 52 -17.47 -10.35 4.31
C LEU A 52 -18.52 -9.23 4.27
N HIS A 53 -18.11 -7.97 4.35
CA HIS A 53 -19.00 -6.83 4.29
C HIS A 53 -19.72 -6.75 2.94
N TRP A 54 -18.99 -6.91 1.83
CA TRP A 54 -19.59 -6.98 0.49
C TRP A 54 -20.53 -8.17 0.32
N ARG A 55 -20.21 -9.30 0.98
CA ARG A 55 -21.08 -10.48 0.94
C ARG A 55 -22.44 -10.20 1.58
N TYR A 56 -22.48 -9.39 2.64
CA TYR A 56 -23.70 -8.97 3.32
C TYR A 56 -24.43 -7.83 2.58
N LYS A 57 -23.69 -6.83 2.08
CA LYS A 57 -24.27 -5.61 1.50
C LYS A 57 -24.79 -5.78 0.08
N TYR A 58 -24.15 -6.62 -0.74
CA TYR A 58 -24.50 -6.83 -2.15
C TYR A 58 -24.68 -8.33 -2.44
N PRO A 59 -25.76 -8.95 -1.93
CA PRO A 59 -26.04 -10.36 -2.18
C PRO A 59 -26.40 -10.67 -3.64
N GLU A 60 -26.96 -9.70 -4.38
CA GLU A 60 -27.46 -9.83 -5.75
C GLU A 60 -26.39 -9.86 -6.85
N LEU A 61 -25.14 -9.50 -6.53
CA LEU A 61 -24.05 -9.55 -7.50
C LEU A 61 -23.77 -11.00 -7.95
N GLU A 62 -23.61 -11.19 -9.25
CA GLU A 62 -23.25 -12.49 -9.83
C GLU A 62 -21.82 -12.86 -9.41
N ARG A 63 -21.67 -14.04 -8.78
CA ARG A 63 -20.38 -14.51 -8.25
C ARG A 63 -19.98 -15.77 -9.01
N PRO A 64 -19.00 -15.68 -9.93
CA PRO A 64 -18.58 -16.83 -10.74
C PRO A 64 -17.88 -17.92 -9.90
N VAL A 65 -17.26 -17.55 -8.77
CA VAL A 65 -16.66 -18.48 -7.81
C VAL A 65 -17.27 -18.24 -6.43
N LYS A 66 -17.94 -19.26 -5.87
CA LYS A 66 -18.55 -19.22 -4.53
C LYS A 66 -17.85 -20.20 -3.61
N MET A 67 -17.26 -19.67 -2.54
CA MET A 67 -16.68 -20.45 -1.44
C MET A 67 -17.61 -20.43 -0.21
N HIS A 68 -17.47 -21.45 0.64
CA HIS A 68 -18.20 -21.56 1.90
C HIS A 68 -17.83 -20.40 2.84
N ILE A 69 -18.82 -19.76 3.49
CA ILE A 69 -18.63 -18.57 4.34
C ILE A 69 -17.76 -18.85 5.57
N ALA A 70 -17.74 -20.11 6.02
CA ALA A 70 -16.90 -20.51 7.14
C ALA A 70 -15.40 -20.22 6.88
N LEU A 71 -14.93 -20.35 5.63
CA LEU A 71 -13.50 -20.16 5.30
C LEU A 71 -13.04 -18.70 5.49
N PRO A 72 -13.71 -17.67 4.93
CA PRO A 72 -13.34 -16.29 5.22
C PRO A 72 -13.45 -15.93 6.70
N ILE A 73 -14.45 -16.48 7.42
CA ILE A 73 -14.62 -16.21 8.86
C ILE A 73 -13.44 -16.78 9.66
N THR A 74 -13.11 -18.05 9.48
CA THR A 74 -11.99 -18.67 10.22
C THR A 74 -10.67 -18.02 9.88
N PHE A 75 -10.45 -17.66 8.62
CA PHE A 75 -9.24 -16.97 8.19
C PHE A 75 -9.14 -15.56 8.75
N PHE A 76 -10.26 -14.84 8.88
CA PHE A 76 -10.30 -13.55 9.58
C PHE A 76 -9.88 -13.69 11.05
N PHE A 77 -10.41 -14.66 11.78
CA PHE A 77 -10.01 -14.89 13.18
C PHE A 77 -8.54 -15.30 13.31
N ALA A 78 -8.02 -16.12 12.39
CA ALA A 78 -6.60 -16.45 12.35
C ALA A 78 -5.73 -15.21 12.13
N ALA A 79 -6.09 -14.35 11.17
CA ALA A 79 -5.39 -13.09 10.92
C ALA A 79 -5.44 -12.15 12.14
N ALA A 80 -6.61 -12.01 12.78
CA ALA A 80 -6.77 -11.21 13.98
C ALA A 80 -5.89 -11.73 15.13
N PHE A 81 -5.85 -13.05 15.33
CA PHE A 81 -4.99 -13.69 16.31
C PHE A 81 -3.50 -13.40 16.06
N LEU A 82 -3.04 -13.51 14.80
CA LEU A 82 -1.65 -13.22 14.45
C LEU A 82 -1.28 -11.76 14.69
N VAL A 83 -2.19 -10.82 14.39
CA VAL A 83 -1.98 -9.39 14.68
C VAL A 83 -1.89 -9.15 16.19
N ILE A 84 -2.78 -9.73 16.99
CA ILE A 84 -2.75 -9.61 18.45
C ILE A 84 -1.45 -10.18 19.02
N MET A 85 -1.02 -11.34 18.53
CA MET A 85 0.24 -11.95 18.95
C MET A 85 1.45 -11.11 18.56
N ALA A 86 1.45 -10.50 17.38
CA ALA A 86 2.52 -9.58 16.96
C ALA A 86 2.61 -8.35 17.90
N VAL A 87 1.46 -7.78 18.28
CA VAL A 87 1.40 -6.64 19.22
C VAL A 87 1.93 -7.04 20.60
N TYR A 88 1.61 -8.25 21.07
CA TYR A 88 2.12 -8.76 22.34
C TYR A 88 3.63 -9.03 22.29
N ALA A 89 4.12 -9.62 21.21
CA ALA A 89 5.54 -9.98 21.06
C ALA A 89 6.46 -8.76 20.87
N ALA A 90 6.03 -7.77 20.08
CA ALA A 90 6.84 -6.62 19.71
C ALA A 90 6.01 -5.33 19.61
N PRO A 91 5.57 -4.75 20.75
CA PRO A 91 4.66 -3.60 20.75
C PRO A 91 5.29 -2.34 20.13
N LYS A 92 6.59 -2.13 20.34
CA LYS A 92 7.33 -0.99 19.75
C LYS A 92 7.36 -1.04 18.22
N GLU A 93 7.59 -2.21 17.64
CA GLU A 93 7.66 -2.37 16.19
C GLU A 93 6.25 -2.23 15.58
N CYS A 94 5.24 -2.79 16.24
CA CYS A 94 3.85 -2.63 15.82
C CYS A 94 3.38 -1.17 15.86
N LEU A 95 3.79 -0.41 16.88
CA LEU A 95 3.45 1.01 17.02
C LEU A 95 4.02 1.84 15.87
N ILE A 96 5.29 1.65 15.54
CA ILE A 96 5.94 2.35 14.41
C ILE A 96 5.25 1.95 13.09
N GLY A 97 4.96 0.66 12.90
CA GLY A 97 4.19 0.18 11.74
C GLY A 97 2.82 0.85 11.63
N ALA A 98 2.08 0.95 12.74
CA ALA A 98 0.80 1.64 12.79
C ALA A 98 0.94 3.14 12.49
N CYS A 99 1.96 3.81 13.01
CA CYS A 99 2.25 5.21 12.68
C CYS A 99 2.48 5.40 11.17
N ILE A 100 3.27 4.53 10.53
CA ILE A 100 3.51 4.58 9.08
C ILE A 100 2.18 4.45 8.32
N VAL A 101 1.33 3.48 8.68
CA VAL A 101 0.00 3.33 8.05
C VAL A 101 -0.86 4.57 8.24
N LEU A 102 -0.87 5.13 9.46
CA LEU A 102 -1.63 6.35 9.77
C LEU A 102 -1.12 7.57 9.00
N THR A 103 0.18 7.65 8.65
CA THR A 103 0.68 8.73 7.77
C THR A 103 0.10 8.67 6.35
N GLY A 104 -0.47 7.54 5.93
CA GLY A 104 -1.24 7.46 4.68
C GLY A 104 -2.49 8.35 4.67
N ILE A 105 -3.11 8.58 5.84
CA ILE A 105 -4.32 9.41 5.98
C ILE A 105 -4.06 10.88 5.61
N PRO A 106 -3.09 11.59 6.22
CA PRO A 106 -2.81 12.98 5.84
C PRO A 106 -2.35 13.09 4.39
N VAL A 107 -1.55 12.13 3.88
CA VAL A 107 -1.13 12.12 2.48
C VAL A 107 -2.33 11.99 1.53
N TYR A 108 -3.28 11.10 1.84
CA TYR A 108 -4.51 10.96 1.06
C TYR A 108 -5.38 12.23 1.08
N LEU A 109 -5.52 12.86 2.26
CA LEU A 109 -6.30 14.08 2.38
C LEU A 109 -5.69 15.20 1.53
N ILE A 110 -4.38 15.42 1.63
CA ILE A 110 -3.68 16.46 0.87
C ILE A 110 -3.72 16.17 -0.63
N GLY A 111 -3.41 14.93 -1.02
CA GLY A 111 -3.25 14.55 -2.43
C GLY A 111 -4.57 14.42 -3.21
N VAL A 112 -5.63 13.89 -2.58
CA VAL A 112 -6.89 13.57 -3.26
C VAL A 112 -8.01 14.50 -2.80
N ARG A 113 -8.27 14.58 -1.49
CA ARG A 113 -9.45 15.30 -0.99
C ARG A 113 -9.36 16.82 -1.16
N TYR A 114 -8.14 17.36 -1.07
CA TYR A 114 -7.84 18.79 -1.18
C TYR A 114 -7.24 19.19 -2.52
N GLN A 115 -7.31 18.33 -3.55
CA GLN A 115 -6.74 18.62 -4.88
C GLN A 115 -7.21 19.98 -5.44
N ASP A 116 -8.49 20.31 -5.29
CA ASP A 116 -9.06 21.59 -5.77
C ASP A 116 -8.60 22.83 -4.98
N LYS A 117 -7.99 22.64 -3.80
CA LYS A 117 -7.50 23.71 -2.92
C LYS A 117 -5.98 23.71 -2.80
N GLN A 118 -5.28 22.96 -3.65
CA GLN A 118 -3.82 22.90 -3.61
C GLN A 118 -3.24 24.27 -4.00
N PRO A 119 -2.24 24.77 -3.26
CA PRO A 119 -1.62 26.03 -3.60
C PRO A 119 -0.80 25.88 -4.88
N GLN A 120 -0.86 26.88 -5.76
CA GLN A 120 -0.27 26.82 -7.11
C GLN A 120 1.23 26.48 -7.12
N TRP A 121 1.98 26.78 -6.05
CA TRP A 121 3.40 26.40 -5.95
C TRP A 121 3.60 24.89 -5.85
N MET A 122 2.67 24.17 -5.22
CA MET A 122 2.74 22.72 -5.04
C MET A 122 2.43 22.00 -6.36
N ASP A 123 1.37 22.43 -7.06
CA ASP A 123 1.02 21.91 -8.39
C ASP A 123 2.14 22.16 -9.40
N ASN A 124 2.65 23.39 -9.45
CA ASN A 124 3.77 23.73 -10.33
C ASN A 124 5.04 22.94 -9.98
N GLY A 125 5.29 22.67 -8.70
CA GLY A 125 6.38 21.82 -8.24
C GLY A 125 6.22 20.37 -8.70
N MET A 126 5.03 19.79 -8.52
CA MET A 126 4.70 18.43 -8.96
C MET A 126 4.82 18.25 -10.46
N VAL A 127 4.31 19.20 -11.26
CA VAL A 127 4.42 19.19 -12.73
C VAL A 127 5.87 19.31 -13.16
N ARG A 128 6.64 20.25 -12.60
CA ARG A 128 8.08 20.40 -12.92
C ARG A 128 8.88 19.15 -12.58
N GLY A 129 8.65 18.57 -11.40
CA GLY A 129 9.31 17.33 -10.98
C GLY A 129 8.98 16.17 -11.90
N THR A 130 7.71 16.04 -12.29
CA THR A 130 7.25 15.00 -13.22
C THR A 130 7.93 15.13 -14.58
N ILE A 131 7.98 16.33 -15.16
CA ILE A 131 8.63 16.59 -16.44
C ILE A 131 10.14 16.31 -16.36
N ALA A 132 10.80 16.74 -15.28
CA ALA A 132 12.23 16.49 -15.08
C ALA A 132 12.56 14.99 -15.05
N ILE A 133 11.77 14.20 -14.31
CA ILE A 133 11.92 12.74 -14.24
C ILE A 133 11.64 12.09 -15.60
N GLN A 134 10.60 12.55 -16.32
CA GLN A 134 10.26 12.03 -17.64
C GLN A 134 11.37 12.26 -18.66
N THR A 135 11.94 13.47 -18.70
CA THR A 135 13.04 13.81 -19.60
C THR A 135 14.30 13.03 -19.24
N MET A 136 14.64 12.94 -17.95
CA MET A 136 15.84 12.24 -17.48
C MET A 136 15.79 10.73 -17.77
N LEU A 137 14.63 10.10 -17.60
CA LEU A 137 14.46 8.65 -17.72
C LEU A 137 13.84 8.20 -19.04
N GLN A 138 13.58 9.12 -19.98
CA GLN A 138 12.92 8.87 -21.27
C GLN A 138 11.65 8.01 -21.15
N VAL A 139 10.80 8.35 -20.19
CA VAL A 139 9.57 7.63 -19.89
C VAL A 139 8.33 8.43 -20.29
N VAL A 140 7.32 7.72 -20.78
CA VAL A 140 6.04 8.28 -21.22
C VAL A 140 4.90 7.67 -20.39
N PHE A 141 3.76 8.35 -20.32
CA PHE A 141 2.55 7.77 -19.73
C PHE A 141 2.07 6.55 -20.52
N GLN A 142 1.31 5.68 -19.85
CA GLN A 142 0.66 4.56 -20.53
C GLN A 142 -0.54 5.11 -21.31
N GLU A 143 -0.63 4.82 -22.60
CA GLU A 143 -1.85 5.11 -23.38
C GLU A 143 -2.99 4.23 -22.82
N GLY A 144 -4.01 4.86 -22.24
CA GLY A 144 -5.23 4.16 -21.78
C GLY A 144 -5.57 4.25 -20.29
N ALA A 145 -5.04 5.21 -19.54
CA ALA A 145 -5.53 5.56 -18.20
C ALA A 145 -6.42 6.82 -18.25
#